data_AF-A0A3D3E0I1-F1
#
_entry.id   AF-A0A3D3E0I1-F1
#
_cell.length_a   1.000
_cell.length_b   1.000
_cell.length_c   1.000
_cell.angle_alpha   90.00
_cell.angle_beta   90.00
_cell.angle_gamma   90.00
#
_symmetry.space_group_name_H-M   'P 1'
#
loop_
_entity.id
_entity.type
_entity.pdbx_description
1 polymer ?
#
loop_
_entity_poly.entity_id
_entity_poly.type
_entity_poly.pdbx_seq_one_letter_code
_entity_poly.pdbx_strand_id
1 'polypeptide(L)'
;SKPDLHHGFSNDADKHNVGIHEFVHLVDMADGQTDGFPERVTKYEYCAPWFEFVHHKINEMENSSSNINDYATTNSAEFFAVSSEYFFERPKMLKKKHPKLYEYLSQFYQQNLAELEADVAPKKNAPCPCGSGKKYKRCCMPAS
;
A
#
# COMPACT_ATOMS: atom_id res chain seq x y z
N SER A 1 -10.30 9.09 -12.64
CA SER A 1 -10.24 9.51 -14.08
C SER A 1 -8.82 9.27 -14.63
N LYS A 2 -8.58 9.41 -15.96
CA LYS A 2 -7.21 9.25 -16.52
C LYS A 2 -6.17 10.17 -15.84
N PRO A 3 -6.45 11.47 -15.64
CA PRO A 3 -5.56 12.35 -14.86
C PRO A 3 -5.23 11.81 -13.46
N ASP A 4 -6.23 11.34 -12.71
CA ASP A 4 -6.03 10.85 -11.35
C ASP A 4 -5.17 9.58 -11.32
N LEU A 5 -5.34 8.70 -12.31
CA LEU A 5 -4.50 7.51 -12.47
C LEU A 5 -3.04 7.90 -12.71
N HIS A 6 -2.78 8.86 -13.60
CA HIS A 6 -1.42 9.36 -13.81
C HIS A 6 -0.86 10.05 -12.57
N HIS A 7 -1.70 10.75 -11.81
CA HIS A 7 -1.28 11.43 -10.58
C HIS A 7 -0.78 10.45 -9.53
N GLY A 8 -1.55 9.39 -9.23
CA GLY A 8 -1.17 8.38 -8.23
C GLY A 8 0.16 7.68 -8.54
N PHE A 9 0.50 7.47 -9.82
CA PHE A 9 1.81 6.90 -10.18
C PHE A 9 2.95 7.93 -10.28
N SER A 10 2.63 9.23 -10.29
CA SER A 10 3.63 10.30 -10.35
C SER A 10 4.09 10.76 -8.97
N ASN A 11 3.29 10.51 -7.93
CA ASN A 11 3.54 10.95 -6.56
C ASN A 11 3.22 9.82 -5.58
N ASP A 12 4.23 9.02 -5.25
CA ASP A 12 4.12 7.88 -4.32
C ASP A 12 4.02 8.29 -2.84
N ALA A 13 3.77 9.58 -2.57
CA ALA A 13 3.94 10.17 -1.25
C ALA A 13 2.68 10.84 -0.71
N ASP A 14 1.65 11.09 -1.52
CA ASP A 14 0.42 11.75 -1.05
C ASP A 14 -0.55 10.81 -0.33
N LYS A 15 -0.31 9.49 -0.38
CA LYS A 15 -1.16 8.45 0.20
C LYS A 15 -2.47 8.28 -0.57
N HIS A 16 -2.49 8.67 -1.85
CA HIS A 16 -3.65 8.57 -2.70
C HIS A 16 -3.31 8.02 -4.08
N ASN A 17 -3.75 6.80 -4.34
CA ASN A 17 -3.48 6.10 -5.58
C ASN A 17 -4.74 5.42 -6.10
N VAL A 18 -5.49 6.15 -6.93
CA VAL A 18 -6.72 5.63 -7.56
C VAL A 18 -6.45 4.33 -8.34
N GLY A 19 -5.27 4.16 -8.94
CA GLY A 19 -4.91 2.93 -9.64
C GLY A 19 -4.85 1.71 -8.72
N ILE A 20 -4.20 1.86 -7.56
CA ILE A 20 -4.13 0.82 -6.52
C ILE A 20 -5.53 0.60 -5.93
N HIS A 21 -6.23 1.68 -5.58
CA HIS A 21 -7.56 1.64 -4.97
C HIS A 21 -8.55 0.79 -5.78
N GLU A 22 -8.72 1.12 -7.07
CA GLU A 22 -9.63 0.39 -7.96
C GLU A 22 -9.16 -1.06 -8.20
N PHE A 23 -7.84 -1.28 -8.29
CA PHE A 23 -7.31 -2.63 -8.43
C PHE A 23 -7.61 -3.49 -7.19
N VAL A 24 -7.55 -2.91 -6.00
CA VAL A 24 -7.88 -3.60 -4.75
C VAL A 24 -9.35 -4.00 -4.73
N HIS A 25 -10.27 -3.15 -5.20
CA HIS A 25 -11.67 -3.54 -5.36
C HIS A 25 -11.87 -4.68 -6.37
N LEU A 26 -11.07 -4.75 -7.44
CA LEU A 26 -11.12 -5.89 -8.36
C LEU A 26 -10.64 -7.19 -7.71
N VAL A 27 -9.64 -7.10 -6.82
CA VAL A 27 -9.16 -8.25 -6.03
C VAL A 27 -10.22 -8.67 -5.01
N ASP A 28 -10.83 -7.72 -4.31
CA ASP A 28 -11.96 -7.92 -3.39
C ASP A 28 -13.09 -8.67 -4.10
N MET A 29 -13.46 -8.23 -5.30
CA MET A 29 -14.48 -8.84 -6.15
C MET A 29 -14.13 -10.21 -6.75
N ALA A 30 -12.94 -10.76 -6.52
CA ALA A 30 -12.50 -12.00 -7.17
C ALA A 30 -13.30 -13.26 -6.77
N ASP A 31 -14.03 -13.21 -5.64
CA ASP A 31 -14.98 -14.22 -5.17
C ASP A 31 -16.45 -13.82 -5.37
N GLY A 32 -16.70 -12.66 -5.97
CA GLY A 32 -18.03 -12.13 -6.25
C GLY A 32 -18.62 -11.25 -5.15
N GLN A 33 -17.87 -10.95 -4.08
CA GLN A 33 -18.29 -10.04 -3.01
C GLN A 33 -17.43 -8.77 -2.99
N THR A 34 -17.87 -7.73 -2.29
CA THR A 34 -17.07 -6.50 -2.10
C THR A 34 -17.20 -6.11 -0.66
N ASP A 35 -16.56 -6.89 0.19
CA ASP A 35 -16.66 -6.83 1.65
C ASP A 35 -15.32 -6.46 2.32
N GLY A 36 -14.26 -6.23 1.53
CA GLY A 36 -12.92 -5.94 2.02
C GLY A 36 -12.15 -7.18 2.46
N PHE A 37 -12.58 -8.39 2.08
CA PHE A 37 -11.87 -9.63 2.34
C PHE A 37 -11.98 -10.60 1.16
N PRO A 38 -10.98 -10.64 0.25
CA PRO A 38 -11.01 -11.55 -0.88
C PRO A 38 -10.64 -12.98 -0.43
N GLU A 39 -11.66 -13.78 -0.12
CA GLU A 39 -11.56 -15.15 0.41
C GLU A 39 -10.84 -16.09 -0.57
N ARG A 40 -10.91 -15.79 -1.87
CA ARG A 40 -10.28 -16.63 -2.90
C ARG A 40 -8.76 -16.53 -2.92
N VAL A 41 -8.19 -15.45 -2.39
CA VAL A 41 -6.73 -15.22 -2.36
C VAL A 41 -6.15 -15.28 -0.94
N THR A 42 -7.02 -15.35 0.08
CA THR A 42 -6.63 -15.41 1.50
C THR A 42 -7.18 -16.69 2.14
N LYS A 43 -6.43 -17.31 3.06
CA LYS A 43 -6.97 -18.48 3.76
C LYS A 43 -8.14 -18.09 4.66
N TYR A 44 -9.22 -18.85 4.58
CA TYR A 44 -10.46 -18.65 5.35
C TYR A 44 -10.25 -18.52 6.87
N GLU A 45 -9.23 -19.16 7.43
CA GLU A 45 -8.91 -19.08 8.87
C GLU A 45 -8.61 -17.66 9.38
N TYR A 46 -8.26 -16.73 8.49
CA TYR A 46 -7.96 -15.33 8.84
C TYR A 46 -9.17 -14.38 8.70
N CYS A 47 -10.29 -14.86 8.17
CA CYS A 47 -11.49 -14.08 7.87
C CYS A 47 -12.06 -13.39 9.12
N ALA A 48 -12.39 -14.15 10.17
CA ALA A 48 -12.99 -13.59 11.38
C ALA A 48 -12.07 -12.60 12.12
N PRO A 49 -10.77 -12.89 12.37
CA PRO A 49 -9.86 -11.92 12.97
C PRO A 49 -9.70 -10.63 12.16
N TRP A 50 -9.74 -10.72 10.83
CA TRP A 50 -9.67 -9.54 9.96
C TRP A 50 -10.92 -8.67 10.09
N PHE A 51 -12.11 -9.25 9.94
CA PHE A 51 -13.35 -8.49 10.04
C PHE A 51 -13.52 -7.82 11.40
N GLU A 52 -13.25 -8.53 12.49
CA GLU A 52 -13.28 -7.94 13.84
C GLU A 52 -12.30 -6.77 13.96
N PHE A 53 -11.09 -6.92 13.43
CA PHE A 53 -10.09 -5.87 13.41
C PHE A 53 -10.54 -4.64 12.61
N VAL A 54 -11.06 -4.83 11.40
CA VAL A 54 -11.54 -3.75 10.52
C VAL A 54 -12.68 -2.99 11.19
N HIS A 55 -13.68 -3.71 11.72
CA HIS A 55 -14.80 -3.07 12.43
C HIS A 55 -14.34 -2.24 13.62
N HIS A 56 -13.45 -2.78 14.46
CA HIS A 56 -12.91 -2.04 15.59
C HIS A 56 -12.10 -0.81 15.13
N LYS A 57 -11.33 -0.95 14.05
CA LYS A 57 -10.49 0.15 13.55
C LYS A 57 -11.30 1.27 12.92
N ILE A 58 -12.34 0.95 12.15
CA ILE A 58 -13.27 1.94 11.61
C ILE A 58 -13.91 2.73 12.77
N ASN A 59 -14.44 2.04 13.77
CA ASN A 59 -15.03 2.68 14.95
C ASN A 59 -14.02 3.58 15.69
N GLU A 60 -12.77 3.14 15.84
CA GLU A 60 -11.71 3.97 16.44
C GLU A 60 -11.47 5.26 15.63
N MET A 61 -11.44 5.14 14.30
CA MET A 61 -11.21 6.27 13.38
C MET A 61 -12.38 7.27 13.33
N GLU A 62 -13.62 6.80 13.42
CA GLU A 62 -14.78 7.70 13.49
C GLU A 62 -14.80 8.55 14.78
N ASN A 63 -14.20 8.04 15.87
CA ASN A 63 -14.19 8.69 17.17
C ASN A 63 -12.88 9.42 17.48
N SER A 64 -11.87 9.39 16.60
CA SER A 64 -10.56 9.98 16.85
C SER A 64 -9.81 10.36 15.57
N SER A 65 -8.90 11.33 15.66
CA SER A 65 -8.09 11.70 14.49
C SER A 65 -7.12 10.58 14.09
N SER A 66 -7.26 10.08 12.87
CA SER A 66 -6.35 9.08 12.28
C SER A 66 -5.37 9.71 11.30
N ASN A 67 -4.30 8.98 10.97
CA ASN A 67 -3.42 9.35 9.86
C ASN A 67 -3.77 8.65 8.55
N ILE A 68 -4.77 7.76 8.58
CA ILE A 68 -5.43 7.16 7.43
C ILE A 68 -6.57 8.10 7.00
N ASN A 69 -6.85 8.19 5.70
CA ASN A 69 -7.92 9.01 5.15
C ASN A 69 -9.28 8.54 5.68
N ASP A 70 -10.12 9.47 6.16
CA ASP A 70 -11.44 9.19 6.71
C ASP A 70 -12.37 8.49 5.72
N TYR A 71 -12.10 8.58 4.41
CA TYR A 71 -12.81 7.79 3.41
C TYR A 71 -12.79 6.27 3.70
N ALA A 72 -11.73 5.79 4.39
CA ALA A 72 -11.62 4.40 4.83
C ALA A 72 -12.72 3.97 5.82
N THR A 73 -13.43 4.89 6.48
CA THR A 73 -14.52 4.54 7.42
C THR A 73 -15.86 4.30 6.72
N THR A 74 -15.94 4.51 5.40
CA THR A 74 -17.20 4.35 4.64
C THR A 74 -17.76 2.93 4.72
N ASN A 75 -16.91 1.92 4.57
CA ASN A 75 -17.22 0.49 4.75
C ASN A 75 -15.92 -0.33 4.75
N SER A 76 -16.02 -1.66 4.96
CA SER A 76 -14.87 -2.56 4.99
C SER A 76 -14.09 -2.65 3.67
N ALA A 77 -14.76 -2.58 2.51
CA ALA A 77 -14.11 -2.59 1.20
C ALA A 77 -13.26 -1.32 0.99
N GLU A 78 -13.82 -0.17 1.34
CA GLU A 78 -13.12 1.12 1.30
C GLU A 78 -11.96 1.17 2.29
N PHE A 79 -12.16 0.60 3.48
CA PHE A 79 -11.08 0.44 4.45
C PHE A 79 -9.93 -0.36 3.87
N PHE A 80 -10.22 -1.47 3.19
CA PHE A 80 -9.22 -2.33 2.59
C PHE A 80 -8.49 -1.64 1.42
N ALA A 81 -9.21 -0.95 0.54
CA ALA A 81 -8.65 -0.20 -0.58
C ALA A 81 -7.74 0.94 -0.11
N VAL A 82 -8.23 1.81 0.79
CA VAL A 82 -7.43 2.92 1.33
C VAL A 82 -6.23 2.41 2.12
N SER A 83 -6.40 1.37 2.95
CA SER A 83 -5.28 0.81 3.69
C SER A 83 -4.19 0.24 2.76
N SER A 84 -4.60 -0.30 1.62
CA SER A 84 -3.68 -0.81 0.60
C SER A 84 -2.93 0.30 -0.13
N GLU A 85 -3.57 1.44 -0.45
CA GLU A 85 -2.86 2.63 -0.96
C GLU A 85 -1.71 3.02 -0.02
N TYR A 86 -2.00 3.08 1.28
CA TYR A 86 -1.01 3.41 2.30
C TYR A 86 0.10 2.37 2.43
N PHE A 87 -0.23 1.08 2.24
CA PHE A 87 0.74 0.00 2.30
C PHE A 87 1.77 0.12 1.17
N PHE A 88 1.34 0.44 -0.05
CA PHE A 88 2.25 0.58 -1.19
C PHE A 88 2.99 1.92 -1.22
N GLU A 89 2.35 3.01 -0.83
CA GLU A 89 2.94 4.36 -0.94
C GLU A 89 3.73 4.77 0.31
N ARG A 90 3.21 4.49 1.50
CA ARG A 90 3.83 4.90 2.78
C ARG A 90 4.00 3.72 3.75
N PRO A 91 4.60 2.59 3.33
CA PRO A 91 4.69 1.38 4.16
C PRO A 91 5.37 1.62 5.52
N LYS A 92 6.42 2.44 5.56
CA LYS A 92 7.14 2.77 6.82
C LYS A 92 6.27 3.54 7.80
N MET A 93 5.42 4.45 7.29
CA MET A 93 4.49 5.20 8.12
C MET A 93 3.39 4.27 8.65
N LEU A 94 2.82 3.45 7.76
CA LEU A 94 1.78 2.48 8.10
C LEU A 94 2.28 1.49 9.16
N LYS A 95 3.47 0.92 8.99
CA LYS A 95 4.12 0.04 9.98
C LYS A 95 4.32 0.73 11.33
N LYS A 96 4.76 2.00 11.34
CA LYS A 96 5.03 2.74 12.57
C LYS A 96 3.75 3.10 13.34
N LYS A 97 2.71 3.57 12.64
CA LYS A 97 1.49 4.11 13.27
C LYS A 97 0.36 3.09 13.41
N HIS A 98 0.32 2.09 12.53
CA HIS A 98 -0.70 1.05 12.48
C HIS A 98 -0.04 -0.33 12.30
N PRO A 99 0.82 -0.77 13.24
CA PRO A 99 1.65 -1.97 13.08
C PRO A 99 0.83 -3.24 12.81
N LYS A 100 -0.31 -3.40 13.50
CA LYS A 100 -1.20 -4.56 13.30
C LYS A 100 -1.86 -4.57 11.92
N LEU A 101 -2.28 -3.40 11.42
CA LEU A 101 -2.81 -3.29 10.05
C LEU A 101 -1.73 -3.62 9.01
N TYR A 102 -0.52 -3.08 9.21
CA TYR A 102 0.61 -3.37 8.33
C TYR A 102 0.95 -4.87 8.32
N GLU A 103 0.86 -5.54 9.46
CA GLU A 103 1.06 -6.99 9.55
C GLU A 103 0.01 -7.76 8.74
N TYR A 104 -1.28 -7.45 8.88
CA TYR A 104 -2.33 -8.07 8.06
C TYR A 104 -2.07 -7.88 6.56
N LEU A 105 -1.74 -6.67 6.13
CA LEU A 105 -1.48 -6.39 4.72
C LEU A 105 -0.18 -7.04 4.23
N SER A 106 0.84 -7.14 5.07
CA SER A 106 2.09 -7.84 4.73
C SER A 106 1.84 -9.34 4.53
N GLN A 107 1.01 -9.94 5.39
CA GLN A 107 0.60 -11.34 5.26
C GLN A 107 -0.31 -11.53 4.03
N PHE A 108 -1.20 -10.59 3.75
CA PHE A 108 -2.07 -10.63 2.58
C PHE A 108 -1.26 -10.56 1.27
N TYR A 109 -0.45 -9.50 1.11
CA TYR A 109 0.34 -9.28 -0.11
C TYR A 109 1.60 -10.14 -0.20
N GLN A 110 1.94 -10.86 0.87
CA GLN A 110 3.19 -11.63 1.00
C GLN A 110 4.43 -10.76 0.72
N GLN A 111 4.40 -9.51 1.17
CA GLN A 111 5.44 -8.49 0.96
C GLN A 111 5.74 -7.74 2.24
N ASN A 112 6.99 -7.33 2.45
CA ASN A 112 7.40 -6.51 3.59
C ASN A 112 8.00 -5.17 3.12
N LEU A 113 7.16 -4.32 2.53
CA LEU A 113 7.56 -3.09 1.85
C LEU A 113 8.27 -2.06 2.75
N ALA A 114 7.98 -2.05 4.06
CA ALA A 114 8.63 -1.14 5.02
C ALA A 114 10.08 -1.53 5.32
N GLU A 115 10.42 -2.80 5.14
CA GLU A 115 11.76 -3.37 5.34
C GLU A 115 12.52 -3.59 4.05
N LEU A 116 11.87 -3.45 2.88
CA LEU A 116 12.61 -3.30 1.64
C LEU A 116 13.53 -2.08 1.79
N GLU A 117 14.84 -2.34 1.78
CA GLU A 117 15.80 -1.29 1.49
C GLU A 117 15.40 -0.67 0.14
N ALA A 118 15.65 0.63 -0.05
CA ALA A 118 15.37 1.33 -1.32
C ALA A 118 16.33 0.88 -2.43
N ASP A 119 16.50 -0.42 -2.58
CA ASP A 119 17.66 -1.10 -3.17
C ASP A 119 17.49 -1.41 -4.66
N VAL A 120 16.57 -0.73 -5.33
CA VAL A 120 16.54 -0.75 -6.81
C VAL A 120 17.20 0.51 -7.39
N ALA A 121 17.24 1.62 -6.66
CA ALA A 121 17.87 2.85 -7.14
C ALA A 121 19.38 2.84 -6.83
N PRO A 122 20.25 2.87 -7.84
CA PRO A 122 21.68 2.90 -7.60
C PRO A 122 22.07 4.16 -6.81
N LYS A 123 22.79 4.00 -5.70
CA LYS A 123 23.31 5.15 -4.93
C LYS A 123 24.20 6.01 -5.84
N LYS A 124 24.16 7.34 -5.70
CA LYS A 124 24.93 8.30 -6.55
C LYS A 124 26.41 7.91 -6.74
N ASN A 125 27.05 7.39 -5.69
CA ASN A 125 28.46 7.01 -5.70
C ASN A 125 28.74 5.51 -5.94
N ALA A 126 27.71 4.67 -6.04
CA ALA A 126 27.86 3.25 -6.34
C ALA A 126 28.24 3.03 -7.82
N PRO A 127 28.83 1.87 -8.17
CA PRO A 127 29.02 1.46 -9.56
C PRO A 127 27.70 1.49 -10.33
N CYS A 128 27.75 1.94 -11.59
CA CYS A 128 26.56 2.07 -12.42
C CYS A 128 26.07 0.68 -12.88
N PRO A 129 24.75 0.38 -12.79
CA PRO A 129 24.20 -0.94 -13.13
C PRO A 129 24.32 -1.30 -14.62
N CYS A 130 24.62 -0.35 -15.50
CA CYS A 130 24.83 -0.62 -16.93
C CYS A 130 26.17 -1.31 -17.25
N GLY A 131 27.02 -1.59 -16.24
CA GLY A 131 28.30 -2.27 -16.42
C GLY A 131 29.46 -1.37 -16.90
N SER A 132 29.27 -0.05 -16.96
CA SER A 132 30.29 0.89 -17.49
C SER A 132 31.54 1.08 -16.60
N GLY A 133 31.54 0.54 -15.37
CA GLY A 133 32.58 0.80 -14.37
C GLY A 133 32.58 2.22 -13.79
N LYS A 134 31.72 3.13 -14.26
CA LYS A 134 31.59 4.51 -13.75
C LYS A 134 30.66 4.56 -12.53
N LYS A 135 30.79 5.61 -11.71
CA LYS A 135 29.79 5.92 -10.66
C LYS A 135 28.44 6.27 -11.29
N TYR A 136 27.32 5.82 -10.71
CA TYR A 136 25.97 6.06 -11.24
C TYR A 136 25.69 7.53 -11.58
N LYS A 137 26.08 8.46 -10.69
CA LYS A 137 25.93 9.92 -10.88
C LYS A 137 26.68 10.50 -12.09
N ARG A 138 27.62 9.75 -12.67
CA ARG A 138 28.44 10.13 -13.82
C ARG A 138 28.12 9.28 -15.06
N CYS A 139 27.01 8.54 -15.05
CA CYS A 139 26.68 7.60 -16.10
C CYS A 139 25.17 7.61 -16.44
N CYS A 140 24.34 6.89 -15.70
CA CYS A 140 22.92 6.71 -16.02
C CYS A 140 21.96 7.49 -15.12
N MET A 141 22.47 8.27 -14.16
CA MET A 141 21.63 9.14 -13.34
C MET A 141 21.04 10.26 -14.20
N PRO A 142 19.71 10.44 -14.25
CA PRO A 142 19.07 11.53 -14.98
C PRO A 142 19.58 12.90 -14.51
N ALA A 143 19.76 13.85 -15.44
CA ALA A 143 20.04 15.23 -15.08
C ALA A 143 18.81 15.83 -14.38
N SER A 144 19.04 16.50 -13.26
CA SER A 144 18.01 17.24 -12.51
C SER A 144 17.75 18.59 -13.16
#